data_AF-A0A0L0FZ67-F1
#
_entry.id   AF-A0A0L0FZ67-F1
#
_cell.length_a   1.000
_cell.length_b   1.000
_cell.length_c   1.000
_cell.angle_alpha   90.00
_cell.angle_beta   90.00
_cell.angle_gamma   90.00
#
_symmetry.space_group_name_H-M   'P 1'
#
loop_
_entity.id
_entity.type
_entity.pdbx_description
1 polymer ?
#
loop_
_entity_poly.entity_id
_entity_poly.type
_entity_poly.pdbx_seq_one_letter_code
_entity_poly.pdbx_strand_id
1 'polypeptide(L)' 'MGKITYECVCGCHEDLSQLYFCSKCEALKCADCTTEGYEKFFCRSCFSTLLVKSEMKTLKNSYINNFDSL' A
#
# COMPACT_ATOMS: atom_id res chain seq x y z
N MET A 1 25.66 5.22 -17.80
CA MET A 1 25.07 5.81 -16.59
C MET A 1 24.15 4.76 -15.97
N GLY A 2 24.41 4.33 -14.73
CA GLY A 2 23.57 3.36 -14.04
C GLY A 2 22.23 4.00 -13.65
N LYS A 3 21.13 3.26 -13.80
CA LYS A 3 19.80 3.71 -13.41
C LYS A 3 19.63 3.51 -11.90
N ILE A 4 19.23 4.55 -11.18
CA ILE A 4 18.92 4.44 -9.74
C ILE A 4 17.54 3.80 -9.61
N THR A 5 17.46 2.72 -8.84
CA THR A 5 16.21 2.06 -8.46
C THR A 5 16.08 2.04 -6.94
N TYR A 6 14.86 1.84 -6.47
CA TYR A 6 14.50 1.84 -5.06
C TYR A 6 13.83 0.52 -4.71
N GLU A 7 14.20 -0.03 -3.56
CA GLU A 7 13.68 -1.31 -3.08
C GLU A 7 12.36 -1.11 -2.31
N CYS A 8 11.35 -1.89 -2.68
CA CYS A 8 10.13 -2.06 -1.90
C CYS A 8 10.29 -3.21 -0.89
N VAL A 9 9.46 -3.25 0.16
CA VAL A 9 9.48 -4.31 1.19
C VAL A 9 9.27 -5.74 0.65
N CYS A 10 8.68 -5.90 -0.54
CA CYS A 10 8.56 -7.19 -1.21
C CYS A 10 9.84 -7.63 -1.94
N GLY A 11 10.91 -6.81 -1.93
CA GLY A 11 12.18 -7.05 -2.63
C GLY A 11 12.20 -6.60 -4.09
N CYS A 12 11.10 -6.06 -4.63
CA CYS A 12 11.14 -5.49 -5.99
C CYS A 12 11.93 -4.19 -6.00
N HIS A 13 12.63 -3.96 -7.12
CA HIS A 13 13.42 -2.76 -7.35
C HIS A 13 12.84 -2.02 -8.55
N GLU A 14 12.32 -0.82 -8.31
CA GLU A 14 11.62 -0.03 -9.32
C GLU A 14 12.15 1.40 -9.36
N ASP A 15 11.84 2.11 -10.44
CA ASP A 15 12.12 3.54 -10.51
C ASP A 15 11.23 4.31 -9.53
N LEU A 16 11.71 5.46 -9.06
CA LEU A 16 10.92 6.31 -8.17
C LEU A 16 9.55 6.70 -8.76
N SER A 17 9.46 6.87 -10.08
CA SER A 17 8.21 7.23 -10.77
C SER A 17 7.16 6.11 -10.80
N GLN A 18 7.54 4.88 -10.47
CA GLN A 18 6.65 3.71 -10.42
C GLN A 18 6.22 3.39 -8.98
N LEU A 19 6.83 4.05 -7.99
CA LEU A 19 6.53 3.85 -6.59
C LEU A 19 5.49 4.85 -6.07
N TYR A 20 4.74 4.39 -5.08
CA TYR A 20 3.71 5.14 -4.39
C TYR A 20 4.13 5.43 -2.96
N PHE A 21 3.73 6.58 -2.44
CA PHE A 21 4.02 7.00 -1.09
C PHE A 21 2.88 6.63 -0.15
N CYS A 22 3.18 5.90 0.93
CA CYS A 22 2.20 5.60 1.96
C CYS A 22 1.93 6.83 2.83
N SER A 23 0.69 7.34 2.86
CA SER A 23 0.34 8.53 3.63
C SER A 23 0.42 8.39 5.16
N LYS A 24 0.68 7.18 5.69
CA LYS A 24 0.74 6.92 7.14
C LYS A 24 2.14 6.69 7.68
N CYS A 25 2.95 5.90 6.97
CA CYS A 25 4.32 5.58 7.41
C CYS A 25 5.39 6.22 6.53
N GLU A 26 4.98 6.97 5.50
CA GLU A 26 5.89 7.74 4.64
C GLU A 26 6.94 6.89 3.90
N ALA A 27 6.70 5.58 3.83
CA ALA A 27 7.54 4.66 3.07
C ALA A 27 7.08 4.56 1.61
N LEU A 28 8.05 4.43 0.71
CA LEU A 28 7.82 4.06 -0.69
C LEU A 28 7.37 2.60 -0.78
N LYS A 29 6.39 2.35 -1.66
CA LYS A 29 5.81 1.03 -1.91
C LYS A 29 5.53 0.89 -3.40
N CYS A 30 5.82 -0.29 -3.96
CA CYS A 30 5.38 -0.63 -5.32
C CYS A 30 3.87 -0.76 -5.38
N ALA A 31 3.33 -0.73 -6.61
CA ALA A 31 1.90 -0.86 -6.88
C ALA A 31 1.25 -2.06 -6.19
N ASP A 32 1.95 -3.20 -6.14
CA ASP A 32 1.44 -4.41 -5.50
C ASP A 32 1.39 -4.30 -3.97
N CYS A 33 2.27 -3.52 -3.37
CA CYS A 33 2.36 -3.34 -1.92
C CYS A 33 1.54 -2.16 -1.40
N THR A 34 0.93 -1.38 -2.28
CA THR A 34 -0.02 -0.33 -1.95
C THR A 34 -1.47 -0.80 -2.02
N THR A 35 -2.32 -0.05 -1.35
CA THR A 35 -3.78 -0.17 -1.38
C THR A 35 -4.33 1.24 -1.46
N GLU A 36 -5.30 1.43 -2.34
CA GLU A 36 -6.01 2.70 -2.49
C GLU A 36 -7.04 2.87 -1.37
N GLY A 37 -6.94 3.99 -0.65
CA GLY A 37 -7.98 4.48 0.25
C GLY A 37 -8.76 5.63 -0.41
N TYR A 38 -9.64 6.30 0.34
CA TYR A 38 -10.29 7.54 -0.13
C TYR A 38 -9.22 8.62 -0.37
N GLU A 39 -8.87 8.85 -1.63
CA GLU A 39 -7.96 9.90 -2.11
C GLU A 39 -6.51 9.80 -1.58
N LYS A 40 -6.12 8.66 -1.00
CA LYS A 40 -4.79 8.45 -0.41
C LYS A 40 -4.31 7.03 -0.67
N PHE A 41 -3.00 6.87 -0.80
CA PHE A 41 -2.36 5.56 -0.90
C PHE A 41 -1.82 5.11 0.46
N PHE A 42 -2.07 3.85 0.80
CA PHE A 42 -1.58 3.25 2.02
C PHE A 42 -0.81 1.97 1.72
N CYS A 43 0.20 1.67 2.54
CA CYS A 43 0.81 0.35 2.54
C CYS A 43 -0.19 -0.69 3.08
N ARG A 44 -0.16 -1.95 2.61
CA ARG A 44 -1.07 -3.00 3.10
C ARG A 44 -1.12 -3.09 4.64
N SER A 45 0.04 -3.11 5.31
CA SER A 45 0.11 -3.16 6.79
C SER A 45 -0.55 -1.94 7.46
N CYS A 46 -0.36 -0.77 6.86
CA CYS A 46 -0.90 0.51 7.33
C CYS A 46 -2.41 0.54 7.18
N PHE A 47 -2.90 0.04 6.05
CA PHE A 47 -4.31 -0.06 5.71
C PHE A 47 -5.03 -1.05 6.62
N SER A 48 -4.50 -2.26 6.82
CA SER A 48 -5.05 -3.24 7.77
C SER A 48 -5.14 -2.69 9.19
N THR A 49 -4.13 -1.92 9.62
CA THR A 49 -4.18 -1.26 10.94
C THR A 49 -5.28 -0.20 11.05
N LEU A 50 -5.57 0.53 9.96
CA LEU A 50 -6.65 1.51 9.91
C LEU A 50 -8.03 0.82 9.93
N LEU A 51 -8.18 -0.30 9.21
CA LEU A 51 -9.38 -1.12 9.21
C LEU A 51 -9.74 -1.60 10.61
N VAL A 52 -8.77 -2.16 11.33
CA VAL A 52 -8.97 -2.71 12.68
C VAL A 52 -9.31 -1.60 13.69
N LYS A 53 -8.82 -0.37 13.48
CA LYS A 53 -9.06 0.76 14.40
C LYS A 53 -10.44 1.41 14.25
N SER A 54 -11.32 0.95 13.36
CA SER A 54 -12.67 1.50 13.18
C SER A 54 -12.72 3.01 12.90
N GLU A 55 -11.64 3.60 12.41
CA GLU A 55 -11.61 5.00 11.94
C GLU A 55 -12.20 5.13 10.52
N MET A 56 -12.60 4.02 9.91
CA MET A 56 -13.07 3.95 8.53
C MET A 56 -14.60 3.86 8.47
N LYS A 57 -15.28 4.99 8.76
CA LYS A 57 -16.74 5.14 8.51
C LYS A 57 -17.12 4.98 7.03
N THR A 58 -16.17 4.91 6.10
CA THR A 58 -16.46 4.95 4.66
C THR A 58 -15.40 4.27 3.79
N LEU A 59 -14.91 3.07 4.10
CA LEU A 59 -14.05 2.34 3.14
C LEU A 59 -14.74 1.07 2.68
N LYS A 60 -15.64 1.30 1.72
CA LYS A 60 -16.45 0.31 1.04
C LYS A 60 -15.57 -0.46 0.05
N ASN A 61 -15.52 -1.78 0.25
CA ASN A 61 -15.61 -2.77 -0.83
C ASN A 61 -14.36 -3.22 -1.62
N SER A 62 -13.17 -3.26 -1.01
CA SER A 62 -11.99 -3.90 -1.66
C SER A 62 -11.29 -4.99 -0.84
N TYR A 63 -11.59 -5.15 0.46
CA TYR A 63 -10.90 -6.13 1.33
C TYR A 63 -11.62 -7.45 1.58
N ILE A 64 -12.86 -7.65 1.10
CA ILE A 64 -13.67 -8.83 1.46
C ILE A 64 -13.36 -10.08 0.61
N ASN A 65 -12.58 -9.99 -0.48
CA ASN A 65 -12.38 -11.14 -1.39
C ASN A 65 -11.06 -11.92 -1.23
N ASN A 66 -10.23 -11.64 -0.22
CA ASN A 66 -8.90 -12.30 -0.10
C ASN A 66 -8.68 -13.11 1.19
N PHE A 67 -9.68 -13.21 2.09
CA PHE A 67 -9.51 -13.95 3.34
C PHE A 67 -10.35 -15.25 3.44
N ASP A 68 -11.17 -15.57 2.43
CA ASP A 68 -12.02 -16.79 2.40
C ASP A 68 -11.37 -17.99 1.66
N SER A 69 -10.04 -18.14 1.71
CA SER A 69 -9.37 -19.29 1.07
C SER A 69 -8.13 -19.80 1.83
N LEU A 70 -8.23 -19.91 3.15
CA LEU A 70 -7.30 -20.70 3.97
C LEU A 70 -8.08 -21.56 4.98
#